data_AF-A0A7X4EHM0-F1
#
_entry.id   AF-A0A7X4EHM0-F1
#
_cell.length_a   1.000
_cell.length_b   1.000
_cell.length_c   1.000
_cell.angle_alpha   90.00
_cell.angle_beta   90.00
_cell.angle_gamma   90.00
#
_symmetry.space_group_name_H-M   'P 1'
#
loop_
_entity.id
_entity.type
_entity.pdbx_description
1 polymer ?
#
loop_
_entity_poly.entity_id
_entity_poly.type
_entity_poly.pdbx_seq_one_letter_code
_entity_poly.pdbx_strand_id
1 'polypeptide(L)'
;MDQVKSALSALTPGEPTTHRGLTVIPLTTKLRSGLRYLLLEDGLRRDLVTIREVSESGSVPELTVANRADVPVLIVDGEELVGAKQNRVANLTMLVPAAKTTDIPVSCVEAGRWAYNRRDFGVSDRVQNARGRAEKLQDVRASIRTSGRRAADQGRV
;
A
#
# COMPACT_ATOMS: atom_id res chain seq x y z
N MET A 1 -11.95 -23.11 7.31
CA MET A 1 -12.27 -22.19 8.42
C MET A 1 -11.40 -22.43 9.66
N ASP A 2 -10.90 -23.64 9.89
CA ASP A 2 -10.19 -24.00 11.13
C ASP A 2 -8.84 -23.30 11.34
N GLN A 3 -8.08 -23.02 10.27
CA GLN A 3 -6.79 -22.34 10.38
C GLN A 3 -6.92 -20.88 10.87
N VAL A 4 -7.93 -20.15 10.40
CA VAL A 4 -8.18 -18.77 10.85
C VAL A 4 -8.58 -18.75 12.31
N LYS A 5 -9.49 -19.66 12.70
CA LYS A 5 -9.91 -19.79 14.10
C LYS A 5 -8.73 -20.13 15.02
N SER A 6 -7.91 -21.11 14.62
CA SER A 6 -6.72 -21.50 15.37
C SER A 6 -5.71 -20.35 15.52
N ALA A 7 -5.47 -19.60 14.44
CA ALA A 7 -4.58 -18.43 14.47
C ALA A 7 -5.09 -17.35 15.44
N LEU A 8 -6.39 -17.02 15.38
CA LEU A 8 -6.99 -16.04 16.28
C LEU A 8 -6.99 -16.50 17.74
N SER A 9 -7.24 -17.78 18.00
CA SER A 9 -7.20 -18.35 19.35
C SER A 9 -5.80 -18.38 19.96
N ALA A 10 -4.75 -18.29 19.15
CA ALA A 10 -3.36 -18.21 19.60
C ALA A 10 -2.84 -16.78 19.77
N LEU A 11 -3.68 -15.76 19.58
CA LEU A 11 -3.33 -14.37 19.85
C LEU A 11 -3.43 -14.09 21.36
N THR A 12 -2.47 -13.36 21.89
CA THR A 12 -2.45 -12.89 23.27
C THR A 12 -2.31 -11.37 23.27
N PRO A 13 -3.24 -10.63 23.89
CA PRO A 13 -3.06 -9.21 24.13
C PRO A 13 -1.84 -8.99 25.02
N GLY A 14 -0.94 -8.12 24.61
CA GLY A 14 0.15 -7.63 25.46
C GLY A 14 -0.26 -6.41 26.26
N GLU A 15 0.72 -5.82 26.93
CA GLU A 15 0.52 -4.64 27.77
C GLU A 15 0.01 -3.44 26.95
N PRO A 16 -1.14 -2.84 27.33
CA PRO A 16 -1.62 -1.61 26.71
C PRO A 16 -0.61 -0.48 26.90
N THR A 17 -0.26 0.19 25.81
CA THR A 17 0.54 1.41 25.84
C THR A 17 -0.33 2.60 25.47
N THR A 18 -0.45 3.58 26.36
CA THR A 18 -1.29 4.77 26.16
C THR A 18 -0.42 6.01 26.01
N HIS A 19 -0.70 6.81 24.98
CA HIS A 19 -0.16 8.15 24.84
C HIS A 19 -1.28 9.13 24.47
N ARG A 20 -1.51 10.14 25.32
CA ARG A 20 -2.66 11.07 25.22
C ARG A 20 -3.97 10.27 25.13
N GLY A 21 -4.77 10.49 24.08
CA GLY A 21 -6.02 9.78 23.84
C GLY A 21 -5.91 8.51 23.01
N LEU A 22 -4.70 8.00 22.74
CA LEU A 22 -4.47 6.80 21.93
C LEU A 22 -3.92 5.66 22.79
N THR A 23 -4.64 4.54 22.84
CA THR A 23 -4.20 3.30 23.47
C THR A 23 -3.92 2.24 22.41
N VAL A 24 -2.73 1.65 22.45
CA VAL A 24 -2.34 0.54 21.58
C VAL A 24 -2.21 -0.71 22.43
N ILE A 25 -2.97 -1.75 22.07
CA ILE A 25 -2.86 -3.08 22.70
C ILE A 25 -2.24 -4.00 21.66
N PRO A 26 -0.97 -4.41 21.81
CA PRO A 26 -0.33 -5.28 20.84
C PRO A 26 -0.96 -6.67 20.90
N LEU A 27 -1.26 -7.25 19.74
CA LEU A 27 -1.66 -8.65 19.64
C LEU A 27 -0.43 -9.48 19.26
N THR A 28 0.00 -10.36 20.15
CA THR A 28 1.19 -11.20 19.96
C THR A 28 0.80 -12.66 19.77
N THR A 29 1.66 -13.45 19.15
CA THR A 29 1.47 -14.91 19.08
C THR A 29 2.81 -15.62 19.08
N LYS A 30 2.82 -16.83 19.64
CA LYS A 30 3.96 -17.75 19.52
C LYS A 30 3.94 -18.52 18.19
N LEU A 31 2.83 -18.49 17.46
CA LEU A 31 2.76 -19.07 16.13
C LEU A 31 3.77 -18.36 15.22
N ARG A 32 4.69 -19.13 14.64
CA ARG A 32 5.62 -18.63 13.65
C ARG A 32 4.93 -18.63 12.30
N SER A 33 4.91 -17.48 11.64
CA SER A 33 4.51 -17.40 10.25
C SER A 33 5.72 -17.74 9.37
N GLY A 34 5.53 -18.63 8.39
CA GLY A 34 6.50 -18.86 7.32
C GLY A 34 6.47 -17.79 6.22
N LEU A 35 5.57 -16.80 6.33
CA LEU A 35 5.44 -15.73 5.34
C LEU A 35 6.67 -14.82 5.41
N ARG A 36 7.54 -14.94 4.41
CA ARG A 36 8.63 -13.99 4.14
C ARG A 36 8.14 -12.96 3.13
N TYR A 37 8.38 -11.69 3.39
CA TYR A 37 8.13 -10.60 2.46
C TYR A 37 9.15 -9.48 2.67
N LEU A 38 9.33 -8.63 1.66
CA LEU A 38 10.06 -7.37 1.77
C LEU A 38 9.07 -6.22 1.92
N LEU A 39 9.45 -5.19 2.68
CA LEU A 39 8.75 -3.91 2.61
C LEU A 39 9.09 -3.22 1.29
N LEU A 40 8.16 -2.42 0.78
CA LEU A 40 8.37 -1.70 -0.48
C LEU A 40 9.63 -0.85 -0.47
N GLU A 41 9.83 -0.06 0.60
CA GLU A 41 11.02 0.76 0.78
C GLU A 41 12.32 -0.06 0.72
N ASP A 42 12.37 -1.20 1.40
CA ASP A 42 13.54 -2.10 1.37
C ASP A 42 13.76 -2.69 -0.02
N GLY A 43 12.68 -3.03 -0.73
CA GLY A 43 12.72 -3.54 -2.10
C GLY A 43 13.27 -2.50 -3.09
N LEU A 44 12.85 -1.25 -2.95
CA LEU A 44 13.35 -0.12 -3.75
C LEU A 44 14.82 0.17 -3.42
N ARG A 45 15.19 0.22 -2.13
CA ARG A 45 16.56 0.50 -1.69
C ARG A 45 17.57 -0.55 -2.17
N ARG A 46 17.13 -1.79 -2.40
CA ARG A 46 17.95 -2.91 -2.89
C ARG A 46 17.86 -3.09 -4.42
N ASP A 47 17.19 -2.20 -5.14
CA ASP A 47 16.92 -2.31 -6.59
C ASP A 47 16.17 -3.60 -7.01
N LEU A 48 15.56 -4.29 -6.04
CA LEU A 48 14.76 -5.49 -6.27
C LEU A 48 13.33 -5.15 -6.72
N VAL A 49 12.88 -3.93 -6.44
CA VAL A 49 11.57 -3.43 -6.83
C VAL A 49 11.73 -2.19 -7.67
N THR A 50 10.90 -2.04 -8.70
CA THR A 50 10.78 -0.79 -9.45
C THR A 50 9.33 -0.47 -9.70
N ILE A 51 8.98 0.81 -9.62
CA ILE A 51 7.64 1.31 -9.86
C ILE A 51 7.70 2.28 -11.05
N ARG A 52 6.75 2.16 -11.97
CA ARG A 52 6.66 2.97 -13.19
C ARG A 52 5.21 3.33 -13.49
N GLU A 53 5.02 4.35 -14.32
CA GLU A 53 3.75 4.58 -14.99
C GLU A 53 3.43 3.38 -15.91
N VAL A 54 2.16 3.01 -16.03
CA VAL A 54 1.72 1.91 -16.94
C VAL A 54 1.98 2.22 -18.42
N SER A 55 2.15 3.50 -18.77
CA SER A 55 2.45 3.97 -20.13
C SER A 55 3.24 5.29 -20.10
N GLU A 56 3.83 5.68 -21.24
CA GLU A 56 4.53 6.97 -21.38
C GLU A 56 3.59 8.19 -21.24
N SER A 57 2.31 8.02 -21.58
CA SER A 57 1.30 9.05 -21.33
C SER A 57 0.99 9.19 -19.84
N GLY A 58 1.32 8.18 -19.02
CA GLY A 58 0.79 8.00 -17.68
C GLY A 58 -0.68 7.58 -17.74
N SER A 59 -1.13 6.80 -16.77
CA SER A 59 -2.56 6.55 -16.59
C SER A 59 -2.88 6.49 -15.12
N VAL A 60 -3.81 7.33 -14.71
CA VAL A 60 -4.57 7.13 -13.47
C VAL A 60 -5.69 6.16 -13.82
N PRO A 61 -6.01 5.15 -12.97
CA PRO A 61 -5.66 5.05 -11.55
C PRO A 61 -4.59 4.00 -11.19
N GLU A 62 -3.62 3.70 -12.07
CA GLU A 62 -2.75 2.53 -11.90
C GLU A 62 -1.26 2.83 -12.08
N LEU A 63 -0.42 2.15 -11.30
CA LEU A 63 1.04 2.09 -11.51
C LEU A 63 1.49 0.66 -11.72
N THR A 64 2.56 0.45 -12.47
CA THR A 64 3.18 -0.86 -12.64
C THR A 64 4.29 -1.06 -11.63
N VAL A 65 4.18 -2.10 -10.80
CA VAL A 65 5.24 -2.55 -9.88
C VAL A 65 5.88 -3.82 -10.43
N ALA A 66 7.19 -3.79 -10.65
CA ALA A 66 7.98 -4.98 -10.96
C ALA A 66 8.75 -5.42 -9.72
N ASN A 67 8.37 -6.58 -9.16
CA ASN A 67 9.08 -7.24 -8.06
C ASN A 67 10.02 -8.32 -8.62
N ARG A 68 11.33 -8.11 -8.48
CA ARG A 68 12.39 -9.04 -8.88
C ARG A 68 12.95 -9.86 -7.71
N ALA A 69 12.46 -9.65 -6.49
CA ALA A 69 12.83 -10.46 -5.35
C ALA A 69 12.26 -11.88 -5.45
N ASP A 70 12.88 -12.80 -4.71
CA ASP A 70 12.42 -14.18 -4.52
C ASP A 70 11.27 -14.29 -3.50
N VAL A 71 10.89 -13.17 -2.88
CA VAL A 71 9.79 -13.05 -1.92
C VAL A 71 8.79 -11.98 -2.37
N PRO A 72 7.52 -12.08 -1.93
CA PRO A 72 6.56 -11.03 -2.15
C PRO A 72 6.97 -9.70 -1.52
N VAL A 73 6.45 -8.61 -2.06
CA VAL A 73 6.67 -7.25 -1.54
C VAL A 73 5.37 -6.72 -0.95
N LEU A 74 5.40 -6.28 0.31
CA LEU A 74 4.28 -5.64 0.99
C LEU A 74 4.28 -4.14 0.68
N ILE A 75 3.17 -3.69 0.11
CA ILE A 75 2.83 -2.27 -0.08
C ILE A 75 1.69 -1.97 0.88
N VAL A 76 1.80 -0.91 1.68
CA VAL A 76 0.82 -0.59 2.72
C VAL A 76 -0.15 0.49 2.24
N ASP A 77 -1.43 0.36 2.61
CA ASP A 77 -2.42 1.40 2.35
C ASP A 77 -1.95 2.77 2.89
N GLY A 78 -1.99 3.79 2.02
CA GLY A 78 -1.61 5.15 2.40
C GLY A 78 -0.12 5.45 2.24
N GLU A 79 0.71 4.50 1.84
CA GLU A 79 2.13 4.70 1.53
C GLU A 79 2.28 5.64 0.33
N GLU A 80 3.07 6.71 0.48
CA GLU A 80 3.30 7.71 -0.57
C GLU A 80 4.41 7.25 -1.52
N LEU A 81 4.11 7.25 -2.80
CA LEU A 81 5.00 6.95 -3.91
C LEU A 81 5.38 8.28 -4.59
N VAL A 82 6.64 8.67 -4.48
CA VAL A 82 7.14 9.98 -4.92
C VAL A 82 7.95 9.84 -6.20
N GLY A 83 7.64 10.64 -7.22
CA GLY A 83 8.36 10.62 -8.49
C GLY A 83 7.45 10.80 -9.69
N ALA A 84 7.90 10.30 -10.85
CA ALA A 84 7.16 10.33 -12.12
C ALA A 84 6.53 11.70 -12.45
N LYS A 85 5.33 11.69 -13.05
CA LYS A 85 4.57 12.89 -13.41
C LYS A 85 3.89 13.54 -12.20
N GLN A 86 3.51 12.73 -11.20
CA GLN A 86 2.82 13.13 -9.97
C GLN A 86 3.12 12.13 -8.85
N ASN A 87 3.09 12.61 -7.61
CA ASN A 87 3.10 11.72 -6.46
C ASN A 87 1.77 10.95 -6.37
N ARG A 88 1.86 9.74 -5.85
CA ARG A 88 0.74 8.79 -5.73
C ARG A 88 0.66 8.25 -4.32
N VAL A 89 -0.51 7.75 -3.95
CA VAL A 89 -0.69 6.95 -2.75
C VAL A 89 -1.29 5.61 -3.10
N ALA A 90 -0.82 4.53 -2.48
CA ALA A 90 -1.44 3.22 -2.61
C ALA A 90 -2.87 3.25 -2.04
N ASN A 91 -3.82 2.64 -2.75
CA ASN A 91 -5.24 2.60 -2.32
C ASN A 91 -5.53 1.49 -1.32
N LEU A 92 -4.64 0.50 -1.22
CA LEU A 92 -4.83 -0.73 -0.45
C LEU A 92 -3.49 -1.28 0.04
N THR A 93 -3.56 -2.07 1.11
CA THR A 93 -2.45 -2.94 1.49
C THR A 93 -2.44 -4.15 0.55
N MET A 94 -1.31 -4.40 -0.11
CA MET A 94 -1.16 -5.42 -1.15
C MET A 94 0.14 -6.18 -0.96
N LEU A 95 0.10 -7.47 -1.26
CA LEU A 95 1.29 -8.31 -1.36
C LEU A 95 1.57 -8.59 -2.84
N VAL A 96 2.54 -7.87 -3.42
CA VAL A 96 2.94 -8.05 -4.81
C VAL A 96 3.75 -9.33 -4.94
N PRO A 97 3.35 -10.31 -5.78
CA PRO A 97 4.02 -11.60 -5.88
C PRO A 97 5.51 -11.49 -6.22
N ALA A 98 6.30 -12.47 -5.76
CA ALA A 98 7.70 -12.62 -6.14
C ALA A 98 7.86 -12.77 -7.66
N ALA A 99 8.96 -12.26 -8.20
CA ALA A 99 9.33 -12.37 -9.62
C ALA A 99 8.20 -12.00 -10.61
N LYS A 100 7.37 -11.01 -10.28
CA LYS A 100 6.20 -10.64 -11.07
C LYS A 100 6.06 -9.14 -11.25
N THR A 101 5.50 -8.76 -12.40
CA THR A 101 5.00 -7.41 -12.66
C THR A 101 3.50 -7.36 -12.36
N THR A 102 3.05 -6.35 -11.62
CA THR A 102 1.66 -6.20 -11.19
C THR A 102 1.27 -4.74 -11.22
N ASP A 103 0.12 -4.45 -11.84
CA ASP A 103 -0.46 -3.12 -11.79
C ASP A 103 -1.23 -2.95 -10.48
N ILE A 104 -0.98 -1.83 -9.81
CA ILE A 104 -1.55 -1.50 -8.51
C ILE A 104 -2.43 -0.25 -8.58
N PRO A 105 -3.59 -0.25 -7.88
CA PRO A 105 -4.46 0.91 -7.80
C PRO A 105 -3.85 1.99 -6.89
N VAL A 106 -3.82 3.22 -7.40
CA VAL A 106 -3.31 4.39 -6.70
C VAL A 106 -4.24 5.59 -6.83
N SER A 107 -4.03 6.58 -5.95
CA SER A 107 -4.64 7.90 -6.03
C SER A 107 -3.62 9.02 -6.16
N CYS A 108 -3.94 10.08 -6.88
CA CYS A 108 -3.12 11.30 -6.94
C CYS A 108 -3.11 12.00 -5.58
N VAL A 109 -1.97 12.58 -5.20
CA VAL A 109 -1.87 13.41 -3.98
C VAL A 109 -1.47 14.86 -4.25
N GLU A 110 -1.27 15.24 -5.52
CA GLU A 110 -0.89 16.60 -5.90
C GLU A 110 -1.77 17.12 -7.04
N ALA A 111 -2.40 18.27 -6.83
CA ALA A 111 -3.08 19.01 -7.89
C ALA A 111 -2.05 19.82 -8.71
N GLY A 112 -2.19 19.81 -10.04
CA GLY A 112 -1.56 20.80 -10.92
C GLY A 112 -0.17 20.49 -11.48
N ARG A 113 0.53 19.45 -11.02
CA ARG A 113 1.80 19.00 -11.65
C ARG A 113 1.53 17.89 -12.66
N TRP A 114 1.88 18.05 -13.93
CA TRP A 114 1.82 16.96 -14.93
C TRP A 114 3.07 16.97 -15.81
N ALA A 115 4.23 16.89 -15.17
CA ALA A 115 5.53 16.88 -15.83
C ALA A 115 6.46 15.93 -15.07
N TYR A 116 7.33 15.24 -15.80
CA TYR A 116 8.29 14.32 -15.21
C TYR A 116 9.33 15.07 -14.39
N ASN A 117 9.50 14.66 -13.13
CA ASN A 117 10.70 14.97 -12.36
C ASN A 117 11.76 13.86 -12.54
N ARG A 118 11.32 12.61 -12.52
CA ARG A 118 12.14 11.41 -12.77
C ARG A 118 11.26 10.29 -13.34
N ARG A 119 11.82 9.26 -14.01
CA ARG A 119 11.02 8.20 -14.68
C ARG A 119 10.48 7.10 -13.76
N ASP A 120 11.07 6.93 -12.59
CA ASP A 120 10.66 5.96 -11.57
C ASP A 120 10.05 6.66 -10.33
N PHE A 121 9.52 5.87 -9.41
CA PHE A 121 9.06 6.32 -8.09
C PHE A 121 9.97 5.78 -6.98
N GLY A 122 10.16 6.58 -5.93
CA GLY A 122 10.59 6.16 -4.60
C GLY A 122 9.43 6.16 -3.61
N VAL A 123 9.74 5.87 -2.34
CA VAL A 123 8.81 6.04 -1.20
C VAL A 123 9.29 7.22 -0.36
N SER A 124 8.38 8.00 0.22
CA SER A 124 8.72 9.01 1.23
C SER A 124 8.41 8.50 2.63
N ASP A 125 8.97 9.17 3.65
CA ASP A 125 8.62 8.94 5.06
C ASP A 125 7.17 9.37 5.40
N ARG A 126 6.40 9.85 4.43
CA ARG A 126 5.06 10.37 4.63
C ARG A 126 4.04 9.30 4.28
N VAL A 127 3.04 9.17 5.14
CA VAL A 127 1.87 8.33 4.94
C VAL A 127 0.65 9.23 5.00
N GLN A 128 -0.37 8.92 4.20
CA GLN A 128 -1.64 9.64 4.28
C GLN A 128 -2.19 9.69 5.71
N ASN A 129 -2.72 10.85 6.10
CA ASN A 129 -3.32 11.04 7.42
C ASN A 129 -4.55 10.14 7.62
N ALA A 130 -4.92 9.90 8.89
CA ALA A 130 -5.99 8.96 9.24
C ALA A 130 -7.34 9.29 8.59
N ARG A 131 -7.69 10.58 8.48
CA ARG A 131 -8.95 11.03 7.87
C ARG A 131 -8.97 10.73 6.37
N GLY A 132 -7.92 11.12 5.64
CA GLY A 132 -7.81 10.87 4.21
C GLY A 132 -7.77 9.38 3.87
N ARG A 133 -7.12 8.55 4.70
CA ARG A 133 -7.20 7.08 4.55
C ARG A 133 -8.61 6.55 4.73
N ALA A 134 -9.35 7.07 5.72
CA ALA A 134 -10.73 6.64 5.98
C ALA A 134 -11.67 7.03 4.83
N GLU A 135 -11.57 8.25 4.32
CA GLU A 135 -12.34 8.75 3.18
C GLU A 135 -12.03 7.92 1.92
N LYS A 136 -10.74 7.75 1.59
CA LYS A 136 -10.29 6.89 0.48
C LYS A 136 -10.81 5.45 0.60
N LEU A 137 -10.75 4.85 1.80
CA LEU A 137 -11.23 3.50 2.03
C LEU A 137 -12.76 3.39 1.85
N GLN A 138 -13.52 4.43 2.18
CA GLN A 138 -14.96 4.46 1.90
C GLN A 138 -15.24 4.43 0.40
N ASP A 139 -14.52 5.24 -0.38
CA ASP A 139 -14.69 5.28 -1.84
C ASP A 139 -14.28 3.96 -2.49
N VAL A 140 -13.13 3.38 -2.09
CA VAL A 140 -12.69 2.06 -2.58
C VAL A 140 -13.73 0.99 -2.25
N ARG A 141 -14.30 0.99 -1.04
CA ARG A 141 -15.35 0.05 -0.66
C ARG A 141 -16.62 0.22 -1.50
N ALA A 142 -17.01 1.46 -1.79
CA ALA A 142 -18.14 1.74 -2.67
C ALA A 142 -17.87 1.24 -4.10
N SER A 143 -16.68 1.54 -4.64
CA SER A 143 -16.24 1.13 -5.98
C SER A 143 -16.21 -0.40 -6.16
N ILE A 144 -15.73 -1.13 -5.15
CA ILE A 144 -15.73 -2.60 -5.15
C ILE A 144 -17.17 -3.12 -5.23
N ARG A 145 -18.11 -2.54 -4.47
CA ARG A 145 -19.52 -2.98 -4.45
C ARG A 145 -20.25 -2.71 -5.76
N THR A 146 -19.94 -1.61 -6.44
CA THR A 146 -20.67 -1.20 -7.65
C THR A 146 -20.04 -1.70 -8.94
N SER A 147 -18.71 -1.82 -9.00
CA SER A 147 -17.97 -2.07 -10.24
C SER A 147 -16.85 -3.11 -10.13
N GLY A 148 -16.59 -3.62 -8.92
CA GLY A 148 -15.46 -4.53 -8.65
C GLY A 148 -14.07 -3.86 -8.74
N ARG A 149 -14.01 -2.56 -9.01
CA ARG A 149 -12.76 -1.80 -9.10
C ARG A 149 -12.29 -1.33 -7.73
N ARG A 150 -10.97 -1.14 -7.61
CA ARG A 150 -10.30 -0.68 -6.38
C ARG A 150 -9.95 0.82 -6.48
N ALA A 151 -10.88 1.60 -7.02
CA ALA A 151 -10.71 3.02 -7.30
C ALA A 151 -11.28 3.87 -6.16
N ALA A 152 -10.60 4.97 -5.83
CA ALA A 152 -11.14 6.03 -4.99
C ALA A 152 -11.60 7.21 -5.87
N ASP A 153 -12.54 8.02 -5.38
CA ASP A 153 -12.98 9.23 -6.08
C ASP A 153 -11.96 10.35 -5.86
N GLN A 154 -11.16 10.62 -6.89
CA GLN A 154 -10.07 11.58 -6.80
C GLN A 154 -10.54 13.04 -6.83
N GLY A 155 -11.83 13.30 -7.05
CA GLY A 155 -12.42 14.64 -6.94
C GLY A 155 -12.86 15.00 -5.52
N ARG A 156 -12.80 14.06 -4.57
CA ARG A 156 -13.18 14.26 -3.16
C ARG A 156 -11.99 14.37 -2.20
N VAL A 157 -10.76 14.21 -2.70
CA VAL A 157 -9.50 14.27 -1.94
C VAL A 157 -8.99 15.70 -1.83
#